data_AF-A0A6P2CXY5-F1
#
_entry.id   AF-A0A6P2CXY5-F1
#
_cell.length_a   1.000
_cell.length_b   1.000
_cell.length_c   1.000
_cell.angle_alpha   90.00
_cell.angle_beta   90.00
_cell.angle_gamma   90.00
#
_symmetry.space_group_name_H-M   'P 1'
#
loop_
_entity.id
_entity.type
_entity.pdbx_description
1 polymer ?
#
loop_
_entity_poly.entity_id
_entity_poly.type
_entity_poly.pdbx_seq_one_letter_code
_entity_poly.pdbx_strand_id
1 'polypeptide(L)'
;MVTVSVKVTLFDEFTADKEFAGVFLVTDGSREFAAKKQRVKDKLVFAPGKYVFKGKPEEKSDVDKYEVKYTEVTNDAGPLRIVVRGSHGFFQVGPNTKGEYTDFFRSALRKEVKERGFCLTAAGAPEKANHWVRFTDFRVEKN
;
A
#
# COMPACT_ATOMS: atom_id res chain seq x y z
N MET A 1 9.32 12.98 11.09
CA MET A 1 8.49 11.90 10.50
C MET A 1 7.55 12.55 9.50
N VAL A 2 7.21 11.87 8.40
CA VAL A 2 6.21 12.35 7.44
C VAL A 2 5.18 11.26 7.24
N THR A 3 3.91 11.63 7.22
CA THR A 3 2.79 10.71 7.00
C THR A 3 1.99 11.19 5.81
N VAL A 4 1.53 10.27 4.96
CA VAL A 4 0.43 10.51 4.04
C VAL A 4 -0.70 9.53 4.35
N SER A 5 -1.94 10.00 4.26
CA SER A 5 -3.13 9.15 4.33
C SER A 5 -4.15 9.53 3.27
N VAL A 6 -4.91 8.55 2.80
CA VAL A 6 -6.01 8.77 1.85
C VAL A 6 -7.10 7.71 2.01
N LYS A 7 -8.35 8.12 1.96
CA LYS A 7 -9.48 7.21 1.85
C LYS A 7 -9.72 6.88 0.38
N VAL A 8 -9.70 5.58 0.05
CA VAL A 8 -9.93 5.08 -1.31
C VAL A 8 -11.23 4.32 -1.36
N THR A 9 -12.18 4.83 -2.13
CA THR A 9 -13.47 4.19 -2.41
C THR A 9 -13.48 3.73 -3.87
N LEU A 10 -13.73 2.44 -4.08
CA LEU A 10 -14.01 1.87 -5.40
C LEU A 10 -15.53 1.84 -5.55
N PHE A 11 -16.07 2.43 -6.61
CA PHE A 11 -17.51 2.33 -6.91
C PHE A 11 -17.83 1.06 -7.68
N ASP A 12 -16.89 0.63 -8.50
CA ASP A 12 -16.94 -0.60 -9.28
C ASP A 12 -15.93 -1.60 -8.72
N GLU A 13 -16.26 -2.88 -8.77
CA GLU A 13 -15.28 -3.91 -8.46
C GLU A 13 -14.22 -3.94 -9.56
N PHE A 14 -12.95 -3.92 -9.16
CA PHE A 14 -11.88 -4.30 -10.07
C PHE A 14 -12.13 -5.72 -10.61
N THR A 15 -11.83 -5.92 -11.88
CA THR A 15 -12.18 -7.11 -12.66
C THR A 15 -10.97 -7.95 -13.07
N ALA A 16 -9.82 -7.32 -13.28
CA ALA A 16 -8.58 -7.94 -13.73
C ALA A 16 -7.55 -8.01 -12.60
N ASP A 17 -6.72 -9.07 -12.64
CA ASP A 17 -5.61 -9.21 -11.71
C ASP A 17 -4.65 -8.02 -11.83
N LYS A 18 -4.13 -7.54 -10.69
CA LYS A 18 -3.24 -6.37 -10.57
C LYS A 18 -3.89 -5.02 -10.82
N GLU A 19 -5.20 -4.91 -11.01
CA GLU A 19 -5.88 -3.63 -10.85
C GLU A 19 -5.68 -3.07 -9.44
N PHE A 20 -5.37 -1.79 -9.32
CA PHE A 20 -5.14 -1.17 -8.02
C PHE A 20 -5.53 0.30 -7.95
N ALA A 21 -5.76 0.78 -6.73
CA ALA A 21 -5.81 2.19 -6.40
C ALA A 21 -5.20 2.46 -5.01
N GLY A 22 -4.50 3.59 -4.85
CA GLY A 22 -3.86 3.93 -3.60
C GLY A 22 -2.99 5.18 -3.64
N VAL A 23 -2.00 5.20 -2.75
CA VAL A 23 -1.00 6.25 -2.64
C VAL A 23 0.39 5.64 -2.77
N PHE A 24 1.27 6.32 -3.51
CA PHE A 24 2.68 5.98 -3.63
C PHE A 24 3.55 7.03 -2.97
N LEU A 25 4.65 6.57 -2.37
CA LEU A 25 5.84 7.40 -2.15
C LEU A 25 6.67 7.33 -3.44
N VAL A 26 6.96 8.48 -4.00
CA VAL A 26 7.74 8.63 -5.23
C VAL A 26 9.01 9.43 -4.95
N THR A 27 10.04 9.14 -5.73
CA THR A 27 11.27 9.92 -5.77
C THR A 27 11.47 10.49 -7.17
N ASP A 28 12.61 11.12 -7.41
CA ASP A 28 13.15 11.43 -8.73
C ASP A 28 13.19 10.19 -9.65
N GLY A 29 12.10 9.98 -10.39
CA GLY A 29 12.02 9.03 -11.50
C GLY A 29 11.38 7.68 -11.20
N SER A 30 11.00 7.35 -9.96
CA SER A 30 10.32 6.07 -9.69
C SER A 30 9.51 5.98 -8.39
N ARG A 31 8.58 5.02 -8.37
CA ARG A 31 7.88 4.58 -7.16
C ARG A 31 8.88 3.91 -6.22
N GLU A 32 8.93 4.41 -4.98
CA GLU A 32 9.76 3.84 -3.91
C GLU A 32 8.96 2.94 -2.97
N PHE A 33 7.74 3.36 -2.61
CA PHE A 33 6.89 2.66 -1.66
C PHE A 33 5.41 2.84 -2.01
N ALA A 34 4.54 1.98 -1.49
CA ALA A 34 3.12 2.00 -1.82
C ALA A 34 2.24 1.59 -0.63
N ALA A 35 1.04 2.15 -0.59
CA ALA A 35 -0.10 1.68 0.18
C ALA A 35 -1.32 1.70 -0.75
N LYS A 36 -1.86 0.53 -1.07
CA LYS A 36 -2.93 0.40 -2.09
C LYS A 36 -3.92 -0.71 -1.77
N LYS A 37 -5.12 -0.58 -2.34
CA LYS A 37 -6.05 -1.69 -2.57
C LYS A 37 -5.72 -2.28 -3.93
N GLN A 38 -5.59 -3.59 -4.03
CA GLN A 38 -5.24 -4.28 -5.28
C GLN A 38 -6.06 -5.56 -5.44
N ARG A 39 -6.46 -5.88 -6.67
CA ARG A 39 -7.02 -7.19 -7.00
C ARG A 39 -5.89 -8.21 -7.16
N VAL A 40 -5.97 -9.29 -6.38
CA VAL A 40 -5.03 -10.42 -6.41
C VAL A 40 -5.84 -11.71 -6.33
N LYS A 41 -5.76 -12.57 -7.35
CA LYS A 41 -6.48 -13.87 -7.39
C LYS A 41 -7.96 -13.74 -6.99
N ASP A 42 -8.67 -12.85 -7.69
CA ASP A 42 -10.09 -12.54 -7.50
C ASP A 42 -10.50 -11.88 -6.19
N LYS A 43 -9.55 -11.51 -5.34
CA LYS A 43 -9.81 -10.83 -4.08
C LYS A 43 -9.27 -9.42 -4.09
N LEU A 44 -10.03 -8.48 -3.54
CA LEU A 44 -9.54 -7.14 -3.26
C LEU A 44 -8.78 -7.16 -1.93
N VAL A 45 -7.50 -6.82 -1.95
CA VAL A 45 -6.61 -6.92 -0.79
C VAL A 45 -5.83 -5.63 -0.55
N PHE A 46 -5.35 -5.46 0.68
CA PHE A 46 -4.35 -4.45 1.01
C PHE A 46 -2.98 -4.90 0.51
N ALA A 47 -2.29 -4.02 -0.21
CA ALA A 47 -0.96 -4.28 -0.77
C ALA A 47 0.01 -3.11 -0.55
N PRO A 48 1.32 -3.37 -0.30
CA PRO A 48 1.95 -4.69 -0.21
C PRO A 48 1.45 -5.56 0.95
N GLY A 49 1.39 -6.87 0.72
CA GLY A 49 1.00 -7.83 1.76
C GLY A 49 2.11 -8.03 2.79
N LYS A 50 1.80 -8.78 3.84
CA LYS A 50 2.75 -9.13 4.89
C LYS A 50 3.66 -10.27 4.42
N TYR A 51 4.96 -10.04 4.40
CA TYR A 51 5.94 -11.08 4.13
C TYR A 51 6.11 -11.97 5.37
N VAL A 52 5.92 -13.27 5.20
CA VAL A 52 6.03 -14.29 6.23
C VAL A 52 7.12 -15.28 5.83
N PHE A 53 8.19 -15.30 6.62
CA PHE A 53 9.26 -16.26 6.44
C PHE A 53 8.80 -17.66 6.86
N LYS A 54 9.04 -18.65 6.00
CA LYS A 54 8.68 -20.07 6.20
C LYS A 54 9.89 -21.01 6.26
N GLY A 55 11.11 -20.48 6.15
CA GLY A 55 12.34 -21.26 6.25
C GLY A 55 12.87 -21.39 7.68
N LYS A 56 14.07 -21.96 7.81
CA LYS A 56 14.85 -22.02 9.05
C LYS A 56 15.60 -20.70 9.31
N PRO A 57 15.94 -20.35 10.56
CA PRO A 57 16.58 -19.07 10.88
C PRO A 57 17.84 -18.72 10.06
N GLU A 58 18.63 -19.73 9.67
CA GLU A 58 19.83 -19.61 8.83
C GLU A 58 19.52 -19.30 7.35
N GLU A 59 18.29 -19.54 6.90
CA GLU A 59 17.85 -19.30 5.52
C GLU A 59 17.18 -17.92 5.35
N LYS A 60 17.26 -17.01 6.34
CA LYS A 60 16.59 -15.70 6.28
C LYS A 60 17.02 -14.81 5.11
N SER A 61 18.14 -15.10 4.47
CA SER A 61 18.57 -14.43 3.24
C SER A 61 17.92 -14.99 1.96
N ASP A 62 17.29 -16.16 2.03
CA ASP A 62 16.64 -16.80 0.90
C ASP A 62 15.23 -16.21 0.70
N VAL A 63 15.08 -15.46 -0.39
CA VAL A 63 13.83 -14.78 -0.74
C VAL A 63 12.70 -15.75 -1.09
N ASP A 64 13.03 -16.95 -1.58
CA ASP A 64 12.02 -17.96 -1.96
C ASP A 64 11.36 -18.61 -0.74
N LYS A 65 11.94 -18.41 0.45
CA LYS A 65 11.37 -18.82 1.74
C LYS A 65 10.38 -17.80 2.31
N TYR A 66 10.12 -16.70 1.62
CA TYR A 66 9.13 -15.72 2.03
C TYR A 66 7.83 -15.88 1.24
N GLU A 67 6.71 -16.02 1.96
CA GLU A 67 5.38 -15.95 1.36
C GLU A 67 4.76 -14.59 1.64
N VAL A 68 4.07 -14.03 0.65
CA VAL A 68 3.26 -12.82 0.84
C VAL A 68 1.86 -13.23 1.26
N LYS A 69 1.49 -12.92 2.51
CA LYS A 69 0.12 -13.02 3.00
C LYS A 69 -0.61 -11.70 2.77
N TYR A 70 -1.67 -11.76 1.99
CA TYR A 70 -2.56 -10.63 1.76
C TYR A 70 -3.74 -10.67 2.73
N THR A 71 -4.21 -9.48 3.12
CA THR A 71 -5.42 -9.31 3.89
C THR A 71 -6.48 -8.68 3.00
N GLU A 72 -7.67 -9.26 2.99
CA GLU A 72 -8.81 -8.75 2.24
C GLU A 72 -9.24 -7.37 2.74
N VAL A 73 -9.69 -6.53 1.81
CA VAL A 73 -10.24 -5.22 2.14
C VAL A 73 -11.60 -5.40 2.79
N THR A 74 -11.80 -4.77 3.95
CA THR A 74 -13.08 -4.77 4.66
C THR A 74 -13.76 -3.40 4.57
N ASN A 75 -15.08 -3.36 4.76
CA ASN A 75 -15.87 -2.13 4.68
C ASN A 75 -15.60 -1.16 5.86
N ASP A 76 -15.15 -1.69 6.99
CA ASP A 76 -14.80 -0.93 8.20
C ASP A 76 -13.33 -0.47 8.22
N ALA A 77 -12.56 -0.81 7.18
CA ALA A 77 -11.17 -0.40 7.07
C ALA A 77 -11.04 1.12 6.90
N GLY A 78 -10.09 1.69 7.64
CA GLY A 78 -9.76 3.11 7.55
C GLY A 78 -9.01 3.52 6.28
N PRO A 79 -8.52 4.76 6.24
CA PRO A 79 -7.63 5.26 5.18
C PRO A 79 -6.38 4.41 5.00
N LEU A 80 -5.89 4.34 3.76
CA LEU A 80 -4.54 3.87 3.45
C LEU A 80 -3.53 4.88 3.95
N ARG A 81 -2.43 4.44 4.55
CA ARG A 81 -1.44 5.32 5.16
C ARG A 81 -0.01 4.86 4.87
N ILE A 82 0.84 5.79 4.44
CA ILE A 82 2.30 5.60 4.41
C ILE A 82 2.92 6.48 5.49
N VAL A 83 3.73 5.89 6.36
CA VAL A 83 4.54 6.63 7.33
C VAL A 83 6.00 6.51 6.94
N VAL A 84 6.69 7.64 6.81
CA VAL A 84 8.13 7.74 6.58
C VAL A 84 8.78 8.17 7.89
N ARG A 85 9.57 7.27 8.48
CA ARG A 85 10.28 7.49 9.74
C ARG A 85 11.74 7.08 9.58
N GLY A 86 12.65 8.07 9.62
CA GLY A 86 14.05 7.86 9.35
C GLY A 86 14.26 7.33 7.94
N SER A 87 15.03 6.24 7.80
CA SER A 87 15.30 5.56 6.53
C SER A 87 14.27 4.48 6.17
N HIS A 88 13.08 4.49 6.76
CA HIS A 88 12.09 3.43 6.58
C HIS A 88 10.70 3.97 6.20
N GLY A 89 10.01 3.21 5.35
CA GLY A 89 8.60 3.39 5.01
C GLY A 89 7.76 2.29 5.66
N PHE A 90 6.57 2.66 6.12
CA PHE A 90 5.61 1.78 6.77
C PHE A 90 4.26 1.93 6.07
N PHE A 91 3.64 0.80 5.72
CA PHE A 91 2.27 0.75 5.22
C PHE A 91 1.34 0.37 6.37
N GLN A 92 0.39 1.25 6.65
CA GLN A 92 -0.69 1.04 7.62
C GLN A 92 -2.06 1.25 6.96
N VAL A 93 -3.09 0.70 7.56
CA VAL A 93 -4.50 1.06 7.30
C VAL A 93 -5.12 1.49 8.62
N GLY A 94 -5.82 2.62 8.61
CA GLY A 94 -6.52 3.10 9.80
C GLY A 94 -6.60 4.62 9.91
N PRO A 95 -7.32 5.12 10.92
CA PRO A 95 -7.99 4.31 11.95
C PRO A 95 -9.24 3.59 11.40
N ASN A 96 -9.52 2.37 11.87
CA ASN A 96 -10.80 1.70 11.65
C ASN A 96 -11.92 2.37 12.49
N THR A 97 -13.13 1.83 12.46
CA THR A 97 -14.28 2.35 13.24
C THR A 97 -14.06 2.33 14.76
N LYS A 98 -13.07 1.58 15.26
CA LYS A 98 -12.67 1.53 16.68
C LYS A 98 -11.48 2.44 17.01
N GLY A 99 -10.95 3.19 16.05
CA GLY A 99 -9.76 4.02 16.25
C GLY A 99 -8.43 3.29 16.07
N GLU A 100 -8.44 2.03 15.65
CA GLU A 100 -7.26 1.17 15.60
C GLU A 100 -6.56 1.23 14.24
N TYR A 101 -5.23 1.08 14.24
CA TYR A 101 -4.41 1.00 13.03
C TYR A 101 -3.88 -0.42 12.85
N THR A 102 -3.85 -0.90 11.61
CA THR A 102 -3.26 -2.19 11.24
C THR A 102 -2.00 -1.98 10.41
N ASP A 103 -0.90 -2.60 10.84
CA ASP A 103 0.39 -2.61 10.14
C ASP A 103 0.48 -3.75 9.12
N PHE A 104 0.94 -3.46 7.91
CA PHE A 104 1.05 -4.44 6.83
C PHE A 104 2.49 -4.71 6.40
N PHE A 105 3.23 -3.64 6.09
CA PHE A 105 4.53 -3.76 5.46
C PHE A 105 5.48 -2.67 5.93
N ARG A 106 6.77 -3.01 5.98
CA ARG A 106 7.85 -2.05 6.23
C ARG A 106 9.03 -2.36 5.33
N SER A 107 9.70 -1.34 4.83
CA SER A 107 10.97 -1.51 4.13
C SER A 107 11.91 -0.35 4.41
N ALA A 108 13.20 -0.60 4.22
CA ALA A 108 14.16 0.48 4.06
C ALA A 108 13.82 1.28 2.79
N LEU A 109 14.08 2.58 2.85
CA LEU A 109 14.00 3.51 1.74
C LEU A 109 15.40 3.82 1.23
N ARG A 110 15.51 4.26 -0.02
CA ARG A 110 16.78 4.65 -0.65
C ARG A 110 17.43 5.80 0.13
N LYS A 111 18.72 5.73 0.38
CA LYS A 111 19.41 6.76 1.18
C LYS A 111 19.65 8.04 0.39
N GLU A 112 20.03 7.90 -0.87
CA GLU A 112 20.47 8.98 -1.75
C GLU A 112 19.35 9.37 -2.71
N VAL A 113 18.36 10.11 -2.20
CA VAL A 113 17.31 10.70 -3.05
C VAL A 113 17.25 12.19 -2.78
N LYS A 114 17.14 12.98 -3.85
CA LYS A 114 17.09 14.45 -3.75
C LYS A 114 15.76 14.92 -3.19
N GLU A 115 14.68 14.26 -3.60
CA GLU A 115 13.33 14.63 -3.25
C GLU A 115 12.43 13.40 -3.08
N ARG A 116 11.46 13.51 -2.19
CA ARG A 116 10.38 12.56 -2.00
C ARG A 116 9.04 13.28 -2.07
N GLY A 117 8.12 12.71 -2.82
CA GLY A 117 6.74 13.18 -2.92
C GLY A 117 5.75 12.04 -2.71
N PHE A 118 4.48 12.41 -2.66
CA PHE A 118 3.37 11.45 -2.65
C PHE A 118 2.48 11.69 -3.85
N CYS A 119 1.98 10.62 -4.45
CA CYS A 119 0.97 10.72 -5.51
C CYS A 119 -0.17 9.73 -5.28
N LEU A 120 -1.36 10.13 -5.71
CA LEU A 120 -2.52 9.26 -5.82
C LEU A 120 -2.45 8.52 -7.15
N THR A 121 -2.87 7.27 -7.15
CA THR A 121 -2.74 6.41 -8.33
C THR A 121 -3.86 5.40 -8.41
N ALA A 122 -4.34 5.17 -9.63
CA ALA A 122 -5.15 4.01 -9.99
C ALA A 122 -4.65 3.50 -11.36
N ALA A 123 -4.52 2.19 -11.52
CA ALA A 123 -4.02 1.58 -12.76
C ALA A 123 -4.34 0.09 -12.83
N GLY A 124 -4.02 -0.51 -13.99
CA GLY A 124 -4.14 -1.95 -14.24
C GLY A 124 -5.46 -2.38 -14.87
N ALA A 125 -6.37 -1.45 -15.12
CA ALA A 125 -7.65 -1.72 -15.75
C ALA A 125 -7.46 -2.43 -17.12
N PRO A 126 -8.28 -3.44 -17.45
CA PRO A 126 -8.23 -4.07 -18.75
C PRO A 126 -8.70 -3.11 -19.85
N GLU A 127 -8.43 -3.46 -21.10
CA GLU A 127 -8.86 -2.63 -22.24
C GLU A 127 -10.36 -2.37 -22.18
N LYS A 128 -10.76 -1.10 -22.41
CA LYS A 128 -12.16 -0.64 -22.42
C LYS A 128 -12.89 -0.67 -21.07
N ALA A 129 -12.24 -1.06 -19.97
CA ALA A 129 -12.85 -0.93 -18.66
C ALA A 129 -12.98 0.54 -18.24
N ASN A 130 -14.07 0.84 -17.53
CA ASN A 130 -14.35 2.14 -16.95
C ASN A 130 -14.72 1.97 -15.48
N HIS A 131 -13.73 2.09 -14.60
CA HIS A 131 -13.90 1.92 -13.16
C HIS A 131 -13.76 3.25 -12.45
N TRP A 132 -14.75 3.58 -11.63
CA TRP A 132 -14.73 4.81 -10.85
C TRP A 132 -14.03 4.60 -9.51
N VAL A 133 -12.98 5.39 -9.28
CA VAL A 133 -12.25 5.43 -8.01
C VAL A 133 -12.33 6.85 -7.45
N ARG A 134 -12.70 6.96 -6.18
CA ARG A 134 -12.69 8.23 -5.44
C ARG A 134 -11.64 8.20 -4.35
N PHE A 135 -10.84 9.26 -4.34
CA PHE A 135 -9.90 9.59 -3.28
C PHE A 135 -10.50 10.73 -2.46
N THR A 136 -10.69 10.53 -1.16
CA THR A 136 -11.08 11.59 -0.22
C THR A 136 -10.09 11.66 0.92
N ASP A 137 -10.11 12.77 1.66
CA ASP A 137 -9.34 12.94 2.89
C ASP A 137 -7.83 12.73 2.67
N PHE A 138 -7.33 13.13 1.49
CA PHE A 138 -5.90 13.12 1.22
C PHE A 138 -5.21 14.12 2.13
N ARG A 139 -4.29 13.62 2.96
CA ARG A 139 -3.64 14.41 3.99
C ARG A 139 -2.17 14.06 4.05
N VAL A 140 -1.33 15.10 4.14
CA VAL A 140 0.10 14.98 4.38
C VAL A 140 0.44 15.71 5.67
N GLU A 141 1.10 15.03 6.60
CA GLU A 141 1.45 15.56 7.92
C GLU A 141 2.95 15.37 8.16
N LYS A 142 3.61 16.41 8.68
CA LYS A 142 5.02 16.35 9.08
C LYS A 142 5.11 16.62 10.59
N ASN A 143 5.50 15.59 11.34
CA ASN A 143 5.57 15.59 12.80
C ASN A 143 6.95 15.12 13.28
#